data_AF-A0A4Q0RTN4-F1
#
_entry.id   AF-A0A4Q0RTN4-F1
#
_cell.length_a   1.000
_cell.length_b   1.000
_cell.length_c   1.000
_cell.angle_alpha   90.00
_cell.angle_beta   90.00
_cell.angle_gamma   90.00
#
_symmetry.space_group_name_H-M   'P 1'
#
loop_
_entity.id
_entity.type
_entity.pdbx_description
1 polymer ?
#
loop_
_entity_poly.entity_id
_entity_poly.type
_entity_poly.pdbx_seq_one_letter_code
_entity_poly.pdbx_strand_id
1 'polypeptide(L)'
;MYRIEDVGGVEILAQICAALDRAEQLADEVARDGPMIMTKSGMREHPALKVELACRAFITRSLQRLGLNLEVVKSPGRPLSGGIGWRGD
;
A
#
# COMPACT_ATOMS: atom_id res chain seq x y z
N MET A 1 -17.40 6.30 -0.96
CA MET A 1 -17.24 4.92 -1.44
C MET A 1 -16.51 5.00 -2.77
N TYR A 2 -15.35 4.35 -2.90
CA TYR A 2 -14.65 4.31 -4.20
C TYR A 2 -15.42 3.39 -5.15
N ARG A 3 -15.56 3.80 -6.40
CA ARG A 3 -16.28 3.06 -7.44
C ARG A 3 -15.40 3.04 -8.69
N ILE A 4 -14.91 1.86 -9.04
CA ILE A 4 -14.10 1.61 -10.23
C ILE A 4 -14.97 0.78 -11.17
N GLU A 5 -15.54 1.43 -12.18
CA GLU A 5 -16.47 0.80 -13.13
C GLU A 5 -15.93 0.83 -14.57
N ASP A 6 -14.87 1.58 -14.84
CA ASP A 6 -14.24 1.60 -16.14
C ASP A 6 -13.33 0.37 -16.33
N VAL A 7 -13.30 -0.14 -17.56
CA VAL A 7 -12.54 -1.36 -17.92
C VAL A 7 -11.05 -1.21 -17.60
N GLY A 8 -10.49 -0.01 -17.80
CA GLY A 8 -9.08 0.26 -17.54
C GLY A 8 -8.74 0.20 -16.06
N GLY A 9 -9.59 0.79 -15.21
CA GLY A 9 -9.45 0.75 -13.76
C GLY A 9 -9.56 -0.66 -13.20
N VAL A 10 -10.49 -1.47 -13.72
CA VAL A 10 -10.64 -2.88 -13.33
C VAL A 10 -9.41 -3.71 -13.72
N GLU A 11 -8.87 -3.52 -14.93
CA GLU A 11 -7.65 -4.21 -15.36
C GLU A 11 -6.43 -3.83 -14.51
N ILE A 12 -6.26 -2.53 -14.21
CA ILE A 12 -5.20 -2.06 -13.30
C ILE A 12 -5.35 -2.72 -11.92
N LEU A 13 -6.58 -2.83 -11.41
CA LEU A 13 -6.84 -3.48 -10.13
C LEU A 13 -6.46 -4.97 -10.16
N ALA A 14 -6.81 -5.69 -11.24
CA ALA A 14 -6.42 -7.08 -11.42
C ALA A 14 -4.89 -7.24 -11.44
N GLN A 15 -4.17 -6.34 -12.12
CA GLN A 15 -2.71 -6.32 -12.13
C GLN A 15 -2.12 -6.01 -10.76
N ILE A 16 -2.74 -5.12 -9.97
CA ILE A 16 -2.34 -4.85 -8.58
C ILE A 16 -2.45 -6.12 -7.73
N CYS A 17 -3.56 -6.85 -7.81
CA CYS A 17 -3.74 -8.10 -7.08
C CYS A 17 -2.67 -9.14 -7.46
N ALA A 18 -2.44 -9.35 -8.75
CA ALA A 18 -1.41 -10.28 -9.22
C ALA A 18 0.01 -9.86 -8.79
N ALA A 19 0.29 -8.55 -8.71
CA ALA A 19 1.55 -8.04 -8.20
C ALA A 19 1.69 -8.24 -6.68
N LEU A 20 0.59 -8.15 -5.93
CA LEU A 20 0.57 -8.41 -4.49
C LEU A 20 0.87 -9.87 -4.19
N ASP A 21 0.16 -10.80 -4.84
CA ASP A 21 0.40 -12.24 -4.66
C ASP A 21 1.87 -12.60 -4.90
N ARG A 22 2.46 -12.01 -5.94
CA ARG A 22 3.88 -12.19 -6.24
C ARG A 22 4.81 -11.56 -5.19
N ALA A 23 4.49 -10.38 -4.68
CA ALA A 23 5.28 -9.74 -3.64
C ALA A 23 5.30 -10.58 -2.36
N GLU A 24 4.16 -11.14 -1.96
CA GLU A 24 4.06 -11.99 -0.78
C GLU A 24 4.82 -13.32 -0.97
N GLN A 25 4.71 -13.95 -2.14
CA GLN A 25 5.53 -15.12 -2.46
C GLN A 25 7.03 -14.83 -2.36
N LEU A 26 7.50 -13.71 -2.92
CA LEU A 26 8.92 -13.34 -2.87
C LEU A 26 9.36 -13.00 -1.44
N ALA A 27 8.49 -12.39 -0.64
CA ALA A 27 8.75 -12.12 0.77
C ALA A 27 8.93 -13.41 1.56
N ASP A 28 8.10 -14.44 1.31
CA ASP A 28 8.24 -15.77 1.92
C ASP A 28 9.57 -16.44 1.52
N GLU A 29 9.98 -16.31 0.25
CA GLU A 29 11.28 -16.81 -0.21
C GLU A 29 12.45 -16.13 0.52
N VAL A 30 12.42 -14.79 0.62
CA VAL A 30 13.44 -14.02 1.35
C VAL A 30 13.43 -14.36 2.84
N ALA A 31 12.26 -14.55 3.45
CA ALA A 31 12.15 -14.90 4.87
C ALA A 31 12.77 -16.27 5.16
N ARG A 32 12.60 -17.23 4.23
CA ARG A 32 13.17 -18.58 4.31
C ARG A 32 14.69 -18.59 4.09
N ASP A 33 15.19 -17.89 3.07
CA ASP A 33 16.59 -17.96 2.66
C ASP A 33 17.49 -16.91 3.32
N GLY A 34 16.87 -15.85 3.86
CA GLY A 34 17.53 -14.70 4.43
C GLY A 34 17.79 -13.59 3.40
N PRO A 35 17.96 -12.33 3.85
CA PRO A 35 18.17 -11.17 2.97
C PRO A 35 19.54 -11.18 2.28
N MET A 36 20.50 -11.95 2.81
CA MET A 36 21.83 -12.14 2.24
C MET A 36 22.08 -13.64 2.04
N ILE A 37 22.51 -14.03 0.84
CA ILE A 37 22.77 -15.41 0.47
C ILE A 37 24.25 -15.60 0.10
N MET A 38 24.81 -16.74 0.49
CA MET A 38 26.16 -17.12 0.08
C MET A 38 26.13 -17.72 -1.32
N THR A 39 26.94 -17.19 -2.23
CA THR A 39 27.11 -17.73 -3.59
C THR A 39 28.56 -18.15 -3.82
N LYS A 40 28.84 -18.81 -4.94
CA LYS A 40 30.23 -19.17 -5.33
C LYS A 40 31.16 -17.94 -5.41
N SER A 41 30.60 -16.77 -5.69
CA SER A 41 31.33 -15.50 -5.80
C SER A 41 31.36 -14.69 -4.49
N GLY A 42 30.79 -15.23 -3.40
CA GLY A 42 30.71 -14.55 -2.10
C GLY A 42 29.29 -14.22 -1.66
N MET A 43 29.19 -13.48 -0.55
CA MET A 43 27.93 -13.04 0.04
C MET A 43 27.30 -11.92 -0.80
N ARG A 44 26.01 -12.04 -1.12
CA ARG A 44 25.26 -11.01 -1.84
C ARG A 44 23.82 -10.93 -1.37
N GLU A 45 23.15 -9.82 -1.72
CA GLU A 45 21.72 -9.66 -1.50
C GLU A 45 20.89 -10.75 -2.19
N HIS A 46 19.81 -11.15 -1.54
CA HIS A 46 18.84 -12.07 -2.11
C HIS A 46 18.21 -11.42 -3.36
N PRO A 47 18.26 -12.08 -4.54
CA PRO A 47 17.79 -11.47 -5.79
C PRO A 47 16.30 -11.09 -5.77
N ALA A 48 15.49 -11.84 -5.00
CA ALA A 48 14.06 -11.56 -4.84
C ALA A 48 13.77 -10.19 -4.20
N LEU A 49 14.68 -9.64 -3.37
CA LEU A 49 14.47 -8.34 -2.71
C LEU A 49 14.19 -7.22 -3.73
N LYS A 50 14.93 -7.19 -4.84
CA LYS A 50 14.76 -6.16 -5.87
C LYS A 50 13.43 -6.32 -6.62
N VAL A 51 13.01 -7.56 -6.85
CA VAL A 51 11.75 -7.85 -7.56
C VAL A 51 10.56 -7.56 -6.65
N GLU A 52 10.62 -7.99 -5.39
CA GLU A 52 9.62 -7.71 -4.37
C GLU A 52 9.39 -6.20 -4.21
N LEU A 53 10.49 -5.42 -4.07
CA LEU A 53 10.43 -3.97 -3.98
C LEU A 53 9.78 -3.35 -5.22
N ALA A 54 10.09 -3.85 -6.43
CA ALA A 54 9.48 -3.37 -7.66
C ALA A 54 7.97 -3.64 -7.71
N CYS A 55 7.51 -4.83 -7.27
CA CYS A 55 6.10 -5.16 -7.15
C CYS A 55 5.39 -4.22 -6.16
N ARG A 56 5.94 -4.03 -4.96
CA ARG A 56 5.35 -3.12 -3.95
C ARG A 56 5.30 -1.66 -4.43
N ALA A 57 6.32 -1.22 -5.17
CA ALA A 57 6.35 0.11 -5.75
C ALA A 57 5.32 0.28 -6.89
N PHE A 58 5.12 -0.76 -7.71
CA PHE A 58 4.05 -0.79 -8.71
C PHE A 58 2.67 -0.68 -8.05
N ILE A 59 2.39 -1.48 -7.02
CA ILE A 59 1.12 -1.45 -6.27
C ILE A 59 0.83 -0.03 -5.78
N THR A 60 1.80 0.59 -5.09
CA THR A 60 1.63 1.92 -4.50
C THR A 60 1.30 2.98 -5.56
N ARG A 61 2.04 3.00 -6.68
CA ARG A 61 1.80 3.97 -7.77
C ARG A 61 0.48 3.71 -8.50
N SER A 62 0.11 2.45 -8.69
CA SER A 62 -1.13 2.09 -9.37
C SER A 62 -2.36 2.40 -8.51
N LEU A 63 -2.29 2.20 -7.20
CA LEU A 63 -3.34 2.62 -6.25
C LEU A 63 -3.53 4.15 -6.26
N GLN A 64 -2.43 4.91 -6.31
CA GLN A 64 -2.48 6.37 -6.47
C GLN A 64 -3.15 6.78 -7.79
N ARG A 65 -2.82 6.09 -8.88
CA ARG A 65 -3.43 6.33 -10.20
C ARG A 65 -4.94 6.04 -10.22
N LEU A 66 -5.40 5.07 -9.44
CA LEU A 66 -6.83 4.78 -9.26
C LEU A 66 -7.54 5.76 -8.29
N GLY A 67 -6.80 6.69 -7.67
CA GLY A 67 -7.35 7.63 -6.69
C GLY A 67 -7.78 6.98 -5.37
N LEU A 68 -7.32 5.75 -5.08
CA LEU A 68 -7.70 4.97 -3.89
C LEU A 68 -6.91 5.37 -2.63
N ASN A 69 -5.97 6.30 -2.76
CA ASN A 69 -5.11 6.79 -1.67
C ASN A 69 -5.63 8.10 -1.02
N LEU A 70 -6.84 8.55 -1.37
CA LEU A 70 -7.42 9.81 -0.90
C LEU A 70 -8.50 9.55 0.15
N GLU A 71 -8.13 9.52 1.44
CA GLU A 71 -9.18 9.58 2.47
C GLU A 71 -9.94 10.91 2.37
N VAL A 72 -11.27 10.82 2.26
CA VAL A 72 -12.13 12.00 2.34
C VAL A 72 -11.91 12.64 3.71
N VAL A 73 -11.41 13.88 3.72
CA VAL A 73 -11.31 14.69 4.94
C VAL A 73 -12.69 14.69 5.60
N LYS A 74 -12.82 14.01 6.75
CA LYS A 74 -14.04 14.06 7.55
C LYS A 74 -14.27 15.52 7.90
N SER A 75 -15.43 16.08 7.54
CA SER A 75 -15.76 17.45 7.88
C SER A 75 -15.53 17.66 9.37
N PRO A 76 -14.80 18.71 9.81
CA PRO A 76 -14.69 19.02 11.23
C PRO A 76 -16.11 19.12 11.76
N GLY A 77 -16.51 18.19 12.62
CA GLY A 77 -17.82 18.23 13.26
C GLY A 77 -17.97 19.60 13.89
N ARG A 78 -18.97 20.37 13.44
CA ARG A 78 -19.26 21.68 14.01
C ARG A 78 -19.44 21.44 15.51
N PRO A 79 -18.65 22.08 16.40
CA PRO A 79 -18.85 21.90 17.82
C PRO A 79 -20.32 22.18 18.11
N LEU A 80 -20.98 21.25 18.81
CA LEU A 80 -22.35 21.44 19.28
C LEU A 80 -22.37 22.81 19.97
N SER A 81 -23.10 23.74 19.38
CA SER A 81 -23.35 25.06 19.99
C SER A 81 -24.24 24.82 21.21
N GLY A 82 -23.61 24.40 22.29
CA GLY A 82 -24.22 24.06 23.58
C GLY A 82 -23.18 24.00 24.69
N GLY A 83 -22.02 24.63 24.47
CA GLY A 83 -20.98 24.79 25.49
C GLY A 83 -21.51 25.61 26.67
N ILE A 84 -21.63 24.92 27.79
CA ILE A 84 -21.77 25.39 29.17
C ILE A 84 -21.29 26.84 29.34
N GLY A 85 -22.25 27.73 29.60
CA GLY A 85 -22.00 29.11 29.95
C GLY A 85 -21.29 29.18 31.31
N TRP A 86 -20.05 29.66 31.29
CA TRP A 86 -19.35 30.09 32.50
C TRP A 86 -20.03 31.37 33.01
N ARG A 87 -20.69 31.32 34.17
CA ARG A 87 -21.05 32.49 34.96
C ARG A 87 -19.99 32.66 36.05
N GLY A 88 -19.21 33.73 35.96
CA GLY A 88 -18.48 34.25 37.10
C GLY A 88 -19.33 35.29 37.80
N ASP A 89 -19.59 35.06 39.09
CA ASP A 89 -19.83 36.04 40.16
C ASP A 89 -19.37 35.39 41.47
#